data_AF-A0A1J5SRC4-F1
#
_entry.id   AF-A0A1J5SRC4-F1
#
_cell.length_a   1.000
_cell.length_b   1.000
_cell.length_c   1.000
_cell.angle_alpha   90.00
_cell.angle_beta   90.00
_cell.angle_gamma   90.00
#
_symmetry.space_group_name_H-M   'P 1'
#
loop_
_entity.id
_entity.type
_entity.pdbx_description
1 polymer ?
#
loop_
_entity_poly.entity_id
_entity_poly.type
_entity_poly.pdbx_seq_one_letter_code
_entity_poly.pdbx_strand_id
1 'polypeptide(L)'
;MPRTLTRHRNVFLALGSILALILSLESDPDHGLSTGIGWLSILQGVWAVGAAHFGRKALLDYPEADQRTLFRVARGESTGAGLALIASAIVFVGLLLVFAPRAHAETPAGFYRYGPTLRIEQCYYWPSDPQPVALAALIEQESCISLHSRGCWNPAARLKTSREEGAGLGQITRAYRADGSLRFDALADLRRRYRGDLAGWSWGNVYDRPDLQMRAIVLMSRDAAWPFRAAPAMLQFGDAGYNGGVGGVQRERRACELTAGCDAGIWFGNVEFHCLKSHAPIYGGRSACDINREHVRNVFKVRLQHYPAWGCKS
;
A
#
# COMPACT_ATOMS: atom_id res chain seq x y z
N MET A 1 1.76 48.91 29.36
CA MET A 1 0.76 48.20 28.53
C MET A 1 1.33 47.97 27.13
N PRO A 2 1.37 46.73 26.61
CA PRO A 2 2.16 46.41 25.43
C PRO A 2 1.50 46.94 24.14
N ARG A 3 2.20 47.82 23.42
CA ARG A 3 1.82 48.42 22.10
C ARG A 3 1.75 47.41 20.94
N THR A 4 1.72 46.11 21.20
CA THR A 4 1.82 45.06 20.17
C THR A 4 0.48 44.72 19.52
N LEU A 5 -0.65 44.95 20.19
CA LEU A 5 -2.00 44.60 19.69
C LEU A 5 -2.55 45.58 18.65
N THR A 6 -2.06 46.83 18.58
CA THR A 6 -2.62 47.88 17.71
C THR A 6 -2.00 47.97 16.32
N ARG A 7 -1.08 47.07 15.96
CA ARG A 7 -0.55 47.03 14.59
C ARG A 7 -1.66 46.62 13.63
N HIS A 8 -1.85 47.38 12.55
CA HIS A 8 -2.89 47.15 11.53
C HIS A 8 -2.96 45.68 11.09
N ARG A 9 -1.81 45.03 10.88
CA ARG A 9 -1.73 43.60 10.54
C ARG A 9 -2.44 42.69 11.56
N ASN A 10 -2.26 42.94 12.85
CA ASN A 10 -2.82 42.09 13.91
C ASN A 10 -4.34 42.29 13.99
N VAL A 11 -4.81 43.53 13.80
CA VAL A 11 -6.23 43.87 13.72
C VAL A 11 -6.88 43.24 12.49
N PHE A 12 -6.24 43.35 11.32
CA PHE A 12 -6.73 42.75 10.07
C PHE A 12 -6.84 41.22 10.15
N LEU A 13 -5.79 40.56 10.68
CA LEU A 13 -5.80 39.11 10.84
C LEU A 13 -6.85 38.65 11.86
N ALA A 14 -7.02 39.36 12.98
CA ALA A 14 -8.01 39.02 14.00
C ALA A 14 -9.44 39.19 13.48
N LEU A 15 -9.76 40.35 12.90
CA LEU A 15 -11.09 40.62 12.34
C LEU A 15 -11.40 39.71 11.15
N GLY A 16 -10.44 39.48 10.26
CA GLY A 16 -10.60 38.56 9.13
C GLY A 16 -10.85 37.12 9.58
N SER A 17 -10.17 36.66 10.64
CA SER A 17 -10.38 35.31 11.19
C SER A 17 -11.76 35.17 11.87
N ILE A 18 -12.22 36.20 12.58
CA ILE A 18 -13.57 36.23 13.19
C ILE A 18 -14.64 36.21 12.10
N LEU A 19 -14.49 37.04 11.07
CA LEU A 19 -15.43 37.09 9.95
C LEU A 19 -15.48 35.75 9.20
N ALA A 20 -14.32 35.14 8.94
CA ALA A 20 -14.25 33.83 8.30
C ALA A 20 -14.93 32.73 9.14
N LEU A 21 -14.77 32.76 10.47
CA LEU A 21 -15.42 31.82 11.38
C LEU A 21 -16.96 31.99 11.37
N ILE A 22 -17.44 33.23 11.42
CA ILE A 22 -18.88 33.54 11.35
C ILE A 22 -19.47 33.05 10.04
N LEU A 23 -18.84 33.39 8.91
CA LEU A 23 -19.29 32.94 7.58
C LEU A 23 -19.27 31.41 7.46
N SER A 24 -18.25 30.74 8.01
CA SER A 24 -18.16 29.29 7.99
C SER A 24 -19.29 28.64 8.78
N LEU A 25 -19.61 29.16 9.98
CA LEU A 25 -20.73 28.68 10.80
C LEU A 25 -22.10 28.94 10.15
N GLU A 26 -22.29 30.09 9.52
CA GLU A 26 -23.55 30.42 8.82
C GLU A 26 -23.76 29.60 7.54
N SER A 27 -22.67 29.22 6.86
CA SER A 27 -22.71 28.41 5.65
C SER A 27 -22.74 26.90 5.89
N ASP A 28 -22.67 26.45 7.15
CA ASP A 28 -22.59 25.04 7.52
C ASP A 28 -23.96 24.35 7.42
N PRO A 29 -24.15 23.40 6.50
CA PRO A 29 -25.41 22.68 6.35
C PRO A 29 -25.70 21.74 7.53
N ASP A 30 -24.69 21.41 8.35
CA ASP A 30 -24.76 20.43 9.44
C ASP A 30 -24.82 21.10 10.83
N HIS A 31 -25.41 22.31 10.92
CA HIS A 31 -25.61 23.05 12.17
C HIS A 31 -24.31 23.24 13.01
N GLY A 32 -23.16 23.42 12.35
CA GLY A 32 -21.88 23.73 12.99
C GLY A 32 -20.96 22.53 13.22
N LEU A 33 -21.39 21.30 12.91
CA LEU A 33 -20.57 20.10 13.11
C LEU A 33 -19.37 20.07 12.13
N SER A 34 -19.61 20.37 10.86
CA SER A 34 -18.56 20.37 9.83
C SER A 34 -17.54 21.49 10.07
N THR A 35 -18.03 22.66 10.51
CA THR A 35 -17.20 23.78 10.95
C THR A 35 -16.38 23.42 12.18
N GLY A 36 -16.95 22.70 13.15
CA GLY A 36 -16.24 22.21 14.34
C GLY A 36 -15.10 21.25 14.02
N ILE A 37 -15.32 20.31 13.10
CA ILE A 37 -14.28 19.38 12.61
C ILE A 37 -13.20 20.15 11.83
N GLY A 38 -13.60 21.10 10.98
CA GLY A 38 -12.65 21.99 10.29
C GLY A 38 -11.80 22.81 11.25
N TRP A 39 -12.36 23.18 12.41
CA TRP A 39 -11.65 23.91 13.46
C TRP A 39 -10.53 23.11 14.13
N LEU A 40 -10.72 21.80 14.33
CA LEU A 40 -9.64 20.91 14.76
C LEU A 40 -8.47 20.92 13.77
N SER A 41 -8.74 20.89 12.46
CA SER A 41 -7.70 20.96 11.42
C SER A 41 -6.97 22.31 11.42
N ILE A 42 -7.68 23.42 11.66
CA ILE A 42 -7.07 24.74 11.73
C ILE A 42 -6.24 24.92 13.00
N LEU A 43 -6.71 24.43 14.16
CA LEU A 43 -5.93 24.41 15.39
C LEU A 43 -4.65 23.59 15.24
N GLN A 44 -4.73 22.42 14.59
CA GLN A 44 -3.54 21.63 14.25
C GLN A 44 -2.58 22.39 13.34
N GLY A 45 -3.09 23.11 12.34
CA GLY A 45 -2.27 23.97 11.47
C GLY A 45 -1.59 25.11 12.21
N VAL A 46 -2.31 25.80 13.10
CA VAL A 46 -1.75 26.87 13.96
C VAL A 46 -0.66 26.32 14.87
N TRP A 47 -0.89 25.15 15.48
CA TRP A 47 0.09 24.50 16.34
C TRP A 47 1.32 24.06 15.56
N ALA A 48 1.16 23.46 14.37
CA ALA A 48 2.27 23.08 13.49
C ALA A 48 3.12 24.29 13.06
N VAL A 49 2.48 25.40 12.67
CA VAL A 49 3.18 26.65 12.32
C VAL A 49 3.89 27.25 13.53
N GLY A 50 3.24 27.25 14.69
CA GLY A 50 3.82 27.73 15.95
C GLY A 50 5.05 26.90 16.34
N ALA A 51 4.91 25.58 16.38
CA ALA A 51 5.99 24.64 16.68
C ALA A 51 7.14 24.75 15.67
N ALA A 52 6.86 24.83 14.37
CA ALA A 52 7.87 25.04 13.34
C ALA A 52 8.60 26.38 13.49
N HIS A 53 7.89 27.45 13.88
CA HIS A 53 8.51 28.76 14.12
C HIS A 53 9.42 28.76 15.34
N PHE A 54 8.99 28.15 16.45
CA PHE A 54 9.83 28.01 17.65
C PHE A 54 11.01 27.06 17.41
N GLY A 55 10.78 25.94 16.75
CA GLY A 55 11.84 24.99 16.37
C GLY A 55 12.90 25.62 15.48
N ARG A 56 12.48 26.39 14.46
CA ARG A 56 13.40 27.13 13.59
C ARG A 56 14.27 28.13 14.37
N LYS A 57 13.68 28.82 15.36
CA LYS A 57 14.46 29.72 16.24
C LYS A 57 15.46 28.93 17.07
N ALA A 58 15.04 27.86 17.72
CA ALA A 58 15.91 27.03 18.56
C ALA A 58 17.07 26.42 17.77
N LEU A 59 16.84 25.99 16.53
CA LEU A 59 17.87 25.45 15.64
C LEU A 59 18.87 26.50 15.13
N LEU A 60 18.60 27.79 15.30
CA LEU A 60 19.42 28.89 14.78
C LEU A 60 19.79 29.90 15.88
N ASP A 61 19.86 29.45 17.15
CA ASP A 61 20.15 30.28 18.33
C ASP A 61 21.52 29.96 18.97
N TYR A 62 22.39 29.22 18.28
CA TYR A 62 23.77 28.97 18.74
C TYR A 62 24.78 29.83 17.95
N PRO A 63 25.95 30.17 18.54
CA PRO A 63 26.83 31.22 18.05
C PRO A 63 27.24 31.10 16.57
N GLU A 64 27.50 29.87 16.11
CA GLU A 64 27.93 29.55 14.76
C GLU A 64 26.81 29.65 13.71
N ALA A 65 25.54 29.61 14.14
CA ALA A 65 24.36 29.67 13.27
C ALA A 65 23.34 30.75 13.68
N ASP A 66 23.76 31.74 14.47
CA ASP A 66 22.87 32.81 14.95
C ASP A 66 22.21 33.52 13.76
N GLN A 67 20.90 33.38 13.67
CA GLN A 67 20.14 33.91 12.55
C GLN A 67 20.31 35.43 12.42
N ARG A 68 20.42 36.16 13.54
CA ARG A 68 20.54 37.62 13.49
C ARG A 68 21.86 38.05 12.89
N THR A 69 22.94 37.38 13.28
CA THR A 69 24.28 37.63 12.76
C THR A 69 24.37 37.23 11.29
N LEU A 70 23.89 36.04 10.93
CA LEU A 70 23.88 35.58 9.55
C LEU A 70 23.08 36.51 8.63
N PHE A 71 21.88 36.94 9.02
CA PHE A 71 21.09 37.89 8.22
C PHE A 71 21.73 39.29 8.14
N ARG A 72 22.41 39.73 9.20
CA ARG A 72 23.11 41.02 9.21
C ARG A 72 24.32 41.04 8.29
N VAL A 73 25.03 39.92 8.15
CA VAL A 73 26.13 39.76 7.19
C VAL A 73 25.54 39.62 5.78
N ALA A 74 24.56 38.73 5.62
CA ALA A 74 23.93 38.43 4.34
C ALA A 74 23.29 39.65 3.65
N ARG A 75 22.68 40.58 4.41
CA ARG A 75 22.06 41.80 3.84
C ARG A 75 23.03 42.78 3.19
N GLY A 76 24.35 42.57 3.35
CA GLY A 76 25.36 43.38 2.67
C GLY A 76 25.33 43.21 1.15
N GLU A 77 24.79 42.09 0.66
CA GLU A 77 24.66 41.77 -0.76
C GLU A 77 23.27 41.19 -1.06
N SER A 78 22.71 41.51 -2.22
CA SER A 78 21.40 40.98 -2.65
C SER A 78 21.40 39.45 -2.73
N THR A 79 22.48 38.86 -3.25
CA THR A 79 22.68 37.41 -3.32
C THR A 79 22.73 36.77 -1.94
N GLY A 80 23.51 37.34 -1.01
CA GLY A 80 23.60 36.86 0.37
C GLY A 80 22.24 36.87 1.07
N ALA A 81 21.50 37.97 0.95
CA ALA A 81 20.16 38.11 1.51
C ALA A 81 19.18 37.06 0.96
N GLY A 82 19.24 36.82 -0.36
CA GLY A 82 18.43 35.78 -1.02
C GLY A 82 18.72 34.38 -0.49
N LEU A 83 20.00 34.00 -0.37
CA LEU A 83 20.41 32.70 0.14
C LEU A 83 19.99 32.48 1.60
N ALA A 84 20.10 33.50 2.45
CA ALA A 84 19.67 33.43 3.85
C ALA A 84 18.15 33.20 3.98
N LEU A 85 17.36 33.84 3.12
CA LEU A 85 15.91 33.63 3.06
C LEU A 85 15.55 32.22 2.58
N ILE A 86 16.21 31.72 1.52
CA ILE A 86 15.99 30.36 1.00
C ILE A 86 16.34 29.32 2.06
N ALA A 87 17.50 29.44 2.71
CA ALA A 87 17.90 28.52 3.77
C ALA A 87 16.88 28.50 4.92
N SER A 88 16.41 29.68 5.36
CA SER A 88 15.37 29.76 6.39
C SER A 88 14.04 29.15 5.93
N ALA A 89 13.68 29.28 4.65
CA ALA A 89 12.47 28.68 4.09
C ALA A 89 12.57 27.15 4.05
N ILE A 90 13.73 26.60 3.64
CA ILE A 90 13.97 25.15 3.61
C ILE A 90 13.85 24.54 5.01
N VAL A 91 14.51 25.14 6.02
CA VAL A 91 14.41 24.68 7.41
C VAL A 91 12.96 24.72 7.91
N PHE A 92 12.24 25.80 7.59
CA PHE A 92 10.86 25.95 8.01
C PHE A 92 9.93 24.92 7.33
N VAL A 93 10.10 24.67 6.04
CA VAL A 93 9.37 23.61 5.31
C VAL A 93 9.70 22.24 5.87
N GLY A 94 10.98 21.94 6.14
CA GLY A 94 11.39 20.68 6.76
C GLY A 94 10.72 20.43 8.11
N LEU A 95 10.60 21.46 8.95
CA LEU A 95 9.88 21.38 10.22
C LEU A 95 8.36 21.21 10.04
N LEU A 96 7.75 21.87 9.05
CA LEU A 96 6.32 21.69 8.74
C LEU A 96 6.02 20.27 8.24
N LEU A 97 6.92 19.66 7.47
CA LEU A 97 6.77 18.29 6.97
C LEU A 97 6.74 17.23 8.08
N VAL A 98 7.26 17.53 9.27
CA VAL A 98 7.12 16.65 10.45
C VAL A 98 5.66 16.52 10.89
N PHE A 99 4.88 17.59 10.72
CA PHE A 99 3.47 17.66 11.10
C PHE A 99 2.52 17.38 9.93
N ALA A 100 3.04 17.17 8.72
CA ALA A 100 2.24 16.77 7.58
C ALA A 100 1.58 15.41 7.92
N PRO A 101 0.24 15.28 7.76
CA PRO A 101 -0.41 14.00 7.90
C PRO A 101 0.28 13.01 6.96
N ARG A 102 0.85 11.94 7.50
CA ARG A 102 1.23 10.81 6.66
C ARG A 102 -0.08 10.22 6.17
N ALA A 103 -0.30 10.26 4.86
CA ALA A 103 -1.37 9.48 4.24
C ALA A 103 -1.03 8.01 4.48
N HIS A 104 -1.55 7.44 5.57
CA HIS A 104 -1.53 6.01 5.78
C HIS A 104 -2.60 5.44 4.88
N ALA A 105 -2.17 4.62 3.94
CA ALA A 105 -3.07 3.94 3.05
C ALA A 105 -3.94 2.99 3.90
N GLU A 106 -5.27 3.04 3.69
CA GLU A 106 -6.23 2.38 4.58
C GLU A 106 -6.07 0.85 4.57
N THR A 107 -6.05 0.24 5.74
CA THR A 107 -5.96 -1.22 5.89
C THR A 107 -7.35 -1.84 5.95
N PRO A 108 -7.67 -2.88 5.13
CA PRO A 108 -8.96 -3.55 5.18
C PRO A 108 -9.32 -4.06 6.58
N ALA A 109 -10.57 -3.86 7.01
CA ALA A 109 -11.02 -4.28 8.35
C ALA A 109 -10.79 -5.77 8.65
N GLY A 110 -10.97 -6.64 7.65
CA GLY A 110 -10.75 -8.09 7.79
C GLY A 110 -9.29 -8.46 8.09
N PHE A 111 -8.32 -7.62 7.71
CA PHE A 111 -6.91 -7.83 8.04
C PHE A 111 -6.67 -7.81 9.54
N TYR A 112 -7.29 -6.92 10.30
CA TYR A 112 -7.09 -6.87 11.75
C TYR A 112 -7.55 -8.16 12.44
N ARG A 113 -8.55 -8.84 11.86
CA ARG A 113 -9.05 -10.12 12.36
C ARG A 113 -8.18 -11.30 11.96
N TYR A 114 -7.78 -11.38 10.70
CA TYR A 114 -7.15 -12.60 10.14
C TYR A 114 -5.65 -12.46 9.86
N GLY A 115 -5.10 -11.25 9.80
CA GLY A 115 -3.68 -10.97 9.62
C GLY A 115 -2.76 -11.71 10.61
N PRO A 116 -3.11 -11.84 11.92
CA PRO A 116 -2.35 -12.67 12.84
C PRO A 116 -2.25 -14.15 12.42
N THR A 117 -3.34 -14.73 11.89
CA THR A 117 -3.34 -16.10 11.35
C THR A 117 -2.45 -16.21 10.12
N LEU A 118 -2.51 -15.24 9.19
CA LEU A 118 -1.63 -15.23 8.03
C LEU A 118 -0.16 -15.21 8.45
N ARG A 119 0.19 -14.38 9.43
CA ARG A 119 1.56 -14.30 9.96
C ARG A 119 2.01 -15.64 10.56
N ILE A 120 1.14 -16.33 11.31
CA ILE A 120 1.46 -17.64 11.89
C ILE A 120 1.77 -18.66 10.78
N GLU A 121 0.89 -18.75 9.77
CA GLU A 121 1.06 -19.67 8.65
C GLU A 121 2.29 -19.32 7.81
N GLN A 122 2.52 -18.02 7.53
CA GLN A 122 3.71 -17.55 6.82
C GLN A 122 4.99 -17.91 7.58
N CYS A 123 5.05 -17.67 8.88
CA CYS A 123 6.25 -17.95 9.66
C CYS A 123 6.54 -19.45 9.78
N TYR A 124 5.51 -20.29 9.81
CA TYR A 124 5.70 -21.72 9.84
C TYR A 124 6.19 -22.26 8.48
N TYR A 125 5.55 -21.84 7.38
CA TYR A 125 5.77 -22.45 6.06
C TYR A 125 6.81 -21.74 5.19
N TRP A 126 7.10 -20.47 5.47
CA TRP A 126 8.07 -19.66 4.73
C TRP A 126 8.76 -18.61 5.63
N PRO A 127 9.50 -19.04 6.67
CA PRO A 127 10.14 -18.11 7.63
C PRO A 127 11.17 -17.17 6.99
N SER A 128 11.74 -17.56 5.85
CA SER A 128 12.76 -16.82 5.11
C SER A 128 12.21 -15.91 4.01
N ASP A 129 10.90 -15.65 3.98
CA ASP A 129 10.31 -14.70 3.03
C ASP A 129 10.94 -13.30 3.22
N PRO A 130 11.55 -12.70 2.17
CA PRO A 130 12.19 -11.39 2.28
C PRO A 130 11.19 -10.24 2.45
N GLN A 131 9.91 -10.44 2.15
CA GLN A 131 8.86 -9.43 2.35
C GLN A 131 7.52 -10.08 2.72
N PRO A 132 7.39 -10.62 3.96
CA PRO A 132 6.21 -11.39 4.39
C PRO A 132 4.87 -10.71 4.21
N VAL A 133 4.87 -9.38 4.36
CA VAL A 133 3.67 -8.54 4.24
C VAL A 133 3.10 -8.49 2.81
N ALA A 134 3.87 -8.88 1.79
CA ALA A 134 3.39 -8.97 0.41
C ALA A 134 2.25 -10.01 0.26
N LEU A 135 2.22 -11.05 1.10
CA LEU A 135 1.11 -12.00 1.13
C LEU A 135 -0.21 -11.35 1.57
N ALA A 136 -0.15 -10.30 2.40
CA ALA A 136 -1.33 -9.56 2.80
C ALA A 136 -1.93 -8.78 1.61
N ALA A 137 -1.05 -8.12 0.85
CA ALA A 137 -1.38 -7.42 -0.37
C ALA A 137 -1.91 -8.36 -1.47
N LEU A 138 -1.37 -9.59 -1.55
CA LEU A 138 -1.88 -10.65 -2.41
C LEU A 138 -3.32 -11.04 -2.03
N ILE A 139 -3.59 -11.31 -0.74
CA ILE A 139 -4.97 -11.62 -0.30
C ILE A 139 -5.93 -10.48 -0.64
N GLU A 140 -5.50 -9.24 -0.48
CA GLU A 140 -6.32 -8.10 -0.90
C GLU A 140 -6.57 -8.10 -2.41
N GLN A 141 -5.55 -8.40 -3.21
CA GLN A 141 -5.66 -8.51 -4.67
C GLN A 141 -6.65 -9.59 -5.09
N GLU A 142 -6.69 -10.70 -4.37
CA GLU A 142 -7.59 -11.82 -4.68
C GLU A 142 -9.02 -11.60 -4.17
N SER A 143 -9.20 -10.99 -2.99
CA SER A 143 -10.49 -10.97 -2.30
C SER A 143 -11.24 -9.63 -2.36
N CYS A 144 -10.57 -8.52 -2.64
CA CYS A 144 -11.14 -7.18 -2.51
C CYS A 144 -11.45 -6.56 -3.89
N ILE A 145 -12.74 -6.38 -4.18
CA ILE A 145 -13.22 -5.50 -5.27
C ILE A 145 -12.97 -4.03 -4.88
N SER A 146 -13.21 -3.71 -3.60
CA SER A 146 -12.83 -2.47 -2.92
C SER A 146 -12.53 -2.77 -1.45
N LEU A 147 -11.86 -1.84 -0.75
CA LEU A 147 -11.50 -2.00 0.67
C LEU A 147 -12.72 -2.22 1.59
N HIS A 148 -13.89 -1.71 1.18
CA HIS A 148 -15.15 -1.83 1.92
C HIS A 148 -16.09 -2.90 1.36
N SER A 149 -15.69 -3.63 0.32
CA SER A 149 -16.51 -4.70 -0.24
C SER A 149 -16.65 -5.86 0.76
N ARG A 150 -17.82 -6.49 0.81
CA ARG A 150 -18.13 -7.58 1.77
C ARG A 150 -17.18 -8.78 1.67
N GLY A 151 -16.59 -8.99 0.48
CA GLY A 151 -15.63 -10.06 0.23
C GLY A 151 -14.20 -9.72 0.65
N CYS A 152 -13.89 -8.44 0.87
CA CYS A 152 -12.53 -8.01 1.12
C CYS A 152 -12.00 -8.58 2.44
N TRP A 153 -10.91 -9.35 2.37
CA TRP A 153 -10.31 -10.01 3.54
C TRP A 153 -11.29 -10.89 4.32
N ASN A 154 -12.21 -11.54 3.62
CA ASN A 154 -13.25 -12.38 4.22
C ASN A 154 -13.10 -13.85 3.78
N PRO A 155 -12.82 -14.80 4.68
CA PRO A 155 -12.70 -16.22 4.34
C PRO A 155 -14.03 -16.85 3.91
N ALA A 156 -15.16 -16.24 4.25
CA ALA A 156 -16.49 -16.66 3.81
C ALA A 156 -16.90 -16.05 2.45
N ALA A 157 -16.03 -15.25 1.81
CA ALA A 157 -16.32 -14.71 0.49
C ALA A 157 -16.53 -15.83 -0.53
N ARG A 158 -17.59 -15.70 -1.32
CA ARG A 158 -18.00 -16.71 -2.30
C ARG A 158 -18.37 -16.07 -3.62
N LEU A 159 -17.65 -16.43 -4.66
CA LEU A 159 -18.05 -16.21 -6.04
C LEU A 159 -18.62 -17.53 -6.57
N LYS A 160 -19.94 -17.60 -6.81
CA LYS A 160 -20.55 -18.83 -7.33
C LYS A 160 -21.42 -18.54 -8.55
N THR A 161 -21.13 -19.25 -9.63
CA THR A 161 -21.92 -19.27 -10.87
C THR A 161 -22.22 -20.73 -11.25
N SER A 162 -22.93 -20.94 -12.36
CA SER A 162 -23.10 -22.28 -12.94
C SER A 162 -21.79 -22.87 -13.48
N ARG A 163 -20.77 -22.04 -13.72
CA ARG A 163 -19.50 -22.45 -14.33
C ARG A 163 -18.36 -22.59 -13.33
N GLU A 164 -18.42 -21.90 -12.19
CA GLU A 164 -17.34 -21.89 -11.22
C GLU A 164 -17.79 -21.54 -9.81
N GLU A 165 -16.99 -21.98 -8.84
CA GLU A 165 -17.04 -21.55 -7.46
C GLU A 165 -15.64 -21.16 -7.00
N GLY A 166 -15.46 -19.86 -6.69
CA GLY A 166 -14.29 -19.29 -6.04
C GLY A 166 -14.56 -19.06 -4.55
N ALA A 167 -13.64 -19.54 -3.70
CA ALA A 167 -13.81 -19.54 -2.26
C ALA A 167 -12.71 -18.77 -1.51
N GLY A 168 -13.16 -17.86 -0.64
CA GLY A 168 -12.39 -17.26 0.43
C GLY A 168 -11.28 -16.28 -0.01
N LEU A 169 -10.27 -16.16 0.85
CA LEU A 169 -9.23 -15.13 0.80
C LEU A 169 -8.37 -15.18 -0.47
N GLY A 170 -8.17 -16.37 -1.05
CA GLY A 170 -7.40 -16.58 -2.28
C GLY A 170 -8.23 -17.01 -3.47
N GLN A 171 -9.57 -16.90 -3.40
CA GLN A 171 -10.52 -17.30 -4.45
C GLN A 171 -10.23 -18.70 -5.03
N ILE A 172 -10.02 -19.68 -4.15
CA ILE A 172 -9.72 -21.07 -4.52
C ILE A 172 -10.87 -21.60 -5.36
N THR A 173 -10.55 -22.06 -6.56
CA THR A 173 -11.55 -22.25 -7.61
C THR A 173 -11.78 -23.73 -7.93
N ARG A 174 -13.05 -24.11 -8.06
CA ARG A 174 -13.47 -25.26 -8.87
C ARG A 174 -14.34 -24.80 -10.02
N ALA A 175 -14.19 -25.44 -11.17
CA ALA A 175 -14.95 -25.13 -12.37
C ALA A 175 -15.68 -26.35 -12.91
N TYR A 176 -16.83 -26.11 -13.53
CA TYR A 176 -17.76 -27.13 -14.01
C TYR A 176 -17.89 -27.07 -15.54
N ARG A 177 -18.22 -28.22 -16.14
CA ARG A 177 -18.70 -28.30 -17.52
C ARG A 177 -20.19 -27.96 -17.56
N ALA A 178 -20.73 -27.82 -18.78
CA ALA A 178 -22.15 -27.50 -18.99
C ALA A 178 -23.11 -28.58 -18.43
N ASP A 179 -22.66 -29.84 -18.34
CA ASP A 179 -23.41 -30.96 -17.76
C ASP A 179 -23.31 -31.04 -16.22
N GLY A 180 -22.65 -30.07 -15.58
CA GLY A 180 -22.41 -30.04 -14.14
C GLY A 180 -21.25 -30.90 -13.65
N SER A 181 -20.58 -31.66 -14.54
CA SER A 181 -19.39 -32.43 -14.18
C SER A 181 -18.20 -31.52 -13.86
N LEU A 182 -17.33 -31.97 -12.94
CA LEU A 182 -16.15 -31.22 -12.54
C LEU A 182 -15.13 -31.17 -13.68
N ARG A 183 -14.74 -29.95 -14.07
CA ARG A 183 -13.69 -29.69 -15.06
C ARG A 183 -12.33 -29.50 -14.41
N PHE A 184 -12.30 -28.82 -13.27
CA PHE A 184 -11.09 -28.44 -12.54
C PHE A 184 -11.41 -28.20 -11.06
N ASP A 185 -10.48 -28.54 -10.17
CA ASP A 185 -10.61 -28.33 -8.73
C ASP A 185 -9.24 -28.01 -8.10
N ALA A 186 -8.99 -26.71 -7.88
CA ALA A 186 -7.75 -26.24 -7.28
C ALA A 186 -7.54 -26.80 -5.86
N LEU A 187 -8.60 -26.91 -5.06
CA LEU A 187 -8.49 -27.41 -3.69
C LEU A 187 -8.01 -28.86 -3.68
N ALA A 188 -8.64 -29.71 -4.51
CA ALA A 188 -8.23 -31.10 -4.63
C ALA A 188 -6.78 -31.23 -5.11
N ASP A 189 -6.34 -30.40 -6.05
CA ASP A 189 -4.98 -30.39 -6.57
C ASP A 189 -3.97 -29.97 -5.50
N LEU A 190 -4.27 -28.90 -4.75
CA LEU A 190 -3.45 -28.40 -3.66
C LEU A 190 -3.33 -29.42 -2.53
N ARG A 191 -4.41 -30.12 -2.17
CA ARG A 191 -4.35 -31.23 -1.20
C ARG A 191 -3.45 -32.37 -1.65
N ARG A 192 -3.47 -32.72 -2.95
CA ARG A 192 -2.58 -33.76 -3.48
C ARG A 192 -1.12 -33.32 -3.48
N ARG A 193 -0.87 -32.02 -3.69
CA ARG A 193 0.48 -31.43 -3.68
C ARG A 193 1.04 -31.28 -2.27
N TYR A 194 0.25 -30.77 -1.34
CA TYR A 194 0.67 -30.42 0.04
C TYR A 194 0.03 -31.37 1.06
N ARG A 195 0.15 -32.67 0.81
CA ARG A 195 -0.61 -33.76 1.45
C ARG A 195 -0.79 -33.61 2.96
N GLY A 196 0.30 -33.48 3.71
CA GLY A 196 0.25 -33.35 5.17
C GLY A 196 -0.33 -32.01 5.62
N ASP A 197 0.07 -30.94 4.94
CA ASP A 197 -0.24 -29.56 5.34
C ASP A 197 -1.68 -29.16 5.08
N LEU A 198 -2.31 -29.74 4.06
CA LEU A 198 -3.70 -29.45 3.66
C LEU A 198 -4.63 -30.67 3.77
N ALA A 199 -4.22 -31.73 4.47
CA ALA A 199 -4.98 -32.98 4.58
C ALA A 199 -6.44 -32.76 5.04
N GLY A 200 -6.67 -31.85 5.99
CA GLY A 200 -7.98 -31.56 6.57
C GLY A 200 -8.84 -30.55 5.79
N TRP A 201 -8.34 -30.01 4.68
CA TRP A 201 -9.09 -29.01 3.90
C TRP A 201 -10.08 -29.67 2.96
N SER A 202 -11.26 -29.11 2.74
CA SER A 202 -12.26 -29.70 1.85
C SER A 202 -13.25 -28.63 1.41
N TRP A 203 -14.01 -28.90 0.34
CA TRP A 203 -15.14 -28.04 -0.02
C TRP A 203 -16.23 -27.96 1.06
N GLY A 204 -16.30 -28.92 1.98
CA GLY A 204 -17.25 -28.90 3.10
C GLY A 204 -16.86 -27.95 4.24
N ASN A 205 -15.60 -27.53 4.31
CA ASN A 205 -15.10 -26.62 5.35
C ASN A 205 -14.26 -25.46 4.77
N VAL A 206 -14.31 -25.24 3.45
CA VAL A 206 -13.42 -24.28 2.78
C VAL A 206 -13.60 -22.88 3.32
N TYR A 207 -14.83 -22.47 3.64
CA TYR A 207 -15.18 -21.14 4.15
C TYR A 207 -14.91 -20.96 5.65
N ASP A 208 -14.79 -22.05 6.40
CA ASP A 208 -14.66 -22.05 7.86
C ASP A 208 -13.21 -22.24 8.33
N ARG A 209 -12.28 -22.49 7.39
CA ARG A 209 -10.86 -22.75 7.65
C ARG A 209 -9.96 -21.66 7.07
N PRO A 210 -10.01 -20.43 7.63
CA PRO A 210 -9.13 -19.33 7.19
C PRO A 210 -7.65 -19.69 7.31
N ASP A 211 -7.28 -20.50 8.31
CA ASP A 211 -5.94 -21.03 8.49
C ASP A 211 -5.48 -21.85 7.28
N LEU A 212 -6.31 -22.79 6.79
CA LEU A 212 -5.96 -23.61 5.63
C LEU A 212 -6.02 -22.83 4.31
N GLN A 213 -6.91 -21.84 4.18
CA GLN A 213 -6.88 -20.92 3.04
C GLN A 213 -5.56 -20.16 2.98
N MET A 214 -5.14 -19.55 4.10
CA MET A 214 -3.90 -18.78 4.19
C MET A 214 -2.67 -19.67 4.00
N ARG A 215 -2.66 -20.86 4.60
CA ARG A 215 -1.62 -21.86 4.38
C ARG A 215 -1.43 -22.19 2.92
N ALA A 216 -2.53 -22.42 2.19
CA ALA A 216 -2.47 -22.69 0.76
C ALA A 216 -1.84 -21.50 -0.01
N ILE A 217 -2.25 -20.26 0.30
CA ILE A 217 -1.69 -19.05 -0.32
C ILE A 217 -0.18 -18.94 -0.05
N VAL A 218 0.26 -19.17 1.19
CA VAL A 218 1.68 -19.16 1.57
C VAL A 218 2.46 -20.21 0.79
N LEU A 219 1.99 -21.46 0.79
CA LEU A 219 2.65 -22.58 0.12
C LEU A 219 2.75 -22.36 -1.40
N MET A 220 1.67 -21.91 -2.01
CA MET A 220 1.64 -21.59 -3.44
C MET A 220 2.58 -20.45 -3.79
N SER A 221 2.57 -19.36 -3.03
CA SER A 221 3.42 -18.19 -3.26
C SER A 221 4.89 -18.52 -3.10
N ARG A 222 5.24 -19.27 -2.05
CA ARG A 222 6.60 -19.77 -1.80
C ARG A 222 7.09 -20.61 -2.97
N ASP A 223 6.32 -21.61 -3.37
CA ASP A 223 6.69 -22.51 -4.46
C ASP A 223 6.76 -21.79 -5.80
N ALA A 224 5.95 -20.76 -6.03
CA ALA A 224 6.00 -19.93 -7.23
C ALA A 224 7.24 -19.02 -7.26
N ALA A 225 7.69 -18.51 -6.11
CA ALA A 225 8.87 -17.66 -5.98
C ALA A 225 10.20 -18.44 -5.98
N TRP A 226 10.20 -19.68 -5.48
CA TRP A 226 11.41 -20.49 -5.28
C TRP A 226 12.31 -20.68 -6.52
N PRO A 227 11.75 -20.87 -7.74
CA PRO A 227 12.55 -20.95 -8.97
C PRO A 227 13.34 -19.68 -9.28
N PHE A 228 12.96 -18.55 -8.68
CA PHE A 228 13.53 -17.23 -8.89
C PHE A 228 14.38 -16.75 -7.71
N ARG A 229 14.65 -17.58 -6.70
CA ARG A 229 15.34 -17.21 -5.44
C ARG A 229 16.71 -16.54 -5.60
N ALA A 230 17.36 -16.66 -6.76
CA ALA A 230 18.62 -16.01 -7.06
C ALA A 230 18.45 -14.59 -7.64
N ALA A 231 17.24 -14.22 -8.05
CA ALA A 231 16.94 -12.92 -8.62
C ALA A 231 16.50 -11.93 -7.52
N PRO A 232 16.93 -10.66 -7.56
CA PRO A 232 16.45 -9.63 -6.65
C PRO A 232 14.92 -9.49 -6.65
N ALA A 233 14.27 -9.67 -7.81
CA ALA A 233 12.82 -9.56 -7.96
C ALA A 233 12.07 -10.90 -7.77
N MET A 234 12.59 -11.82 -6.92
CA MET A 234 12.02 -13.17 -6.76
C MET A 234 10.53 -13.19 -6.41
N LEU A 235 10.06 -12.23 -5.60
CA LEU A 235 8.67 -12.17 -5.17
C LEU A 235 7.74 -11.68 -6.28
N GLN A 236 8.19 -10.75 -7.12
CA GLN A 236 7.43 -10.27 -8.27
C GLN A 236 7.30 -11.35 -9.34
N PHE A 237 8.39 -12.08 -9.62
CA PHE A 237 8.33 -13.26 -10.49
C PHE A 237 7.43 -14.36 -9.90
N GLY A 238 7.49 -14.55 -8.59
CA GLY A 238 6.64 -15.48 -7.86
C GLY A 238 5.16 -15.13 -7.97
N ASP A 239 4.79 -13.87 -7.77
CA ASP A 239 3.42 -13.37 -7.89
C ASP A 239 2.88 -13.48 -9.32
N ALA A 240 3.69 -13.11 -10.31
CA ALA A 240 3.36 -13.33 -11.72
C ALA A 240 3.16 -14.83 -12.03
N GLY A 241 3.95 -15.69 -11.39
CA GLY A 241 3.87 -17.14 -11.50
C GLY A 241 2.67 -17.74 -10.76
N TYR A 242 2.28 -17.17 -9.63
CA TYR A 242 1.07 -17.52 -8.87
C TYR A 242 -0.17 -17.23 -9.71
N ASN A 243 -0.25 -16.03 -10.30
CA ASN A 243 -1.39 -15.59 -11.10
C ASN A 243 -1.45 -16.24 -12.50
N GLY A 244 -0.28 -16.44 -13.14
CA GLY A 244 -0.23 -16.78 -14.57
C GLY A 244 0.67 -17.95 -14.94
N GLY A 245 1.26 -18.65 -13.97
CA GLY A 245 2.12 -19.81 -14.16
C GLY A 245 3.62 -19.48 -14.33
N VAL A 246 4.45 -20.12 -13.49
CA VAL A 246 5.92 -19.98 -13.44
C VAL A 246 6.61 -20.23 -14.78
N GLY A 247 6.17 -21.26 -15.53
CA GLY A 247 6.78 -21.60 -16.81
C GLY A 247 6.64 -20.49 -17.86
N GLY A 248 5.58 -19.69 -17.80
CA GLY A 248 5.43 -18.50 -18.62
C GLY A 248 6.45 -17.43 -18.26
N VAL A 249 6.58 -17.13 -16.97
CA VAL A 249 7.50 -16.12 -16.44
C VAL A 249 8.96 -16.44 -16.82
N GLN A 250 9.39 -17.70 -16.77
CA GLN A 250 10.74 -18.07 -17.22
C GLN A 250 11.00 -17.77 -18.71
N ARG A 251 9.99 -17.93 -19.56
CA ARG A 251 10.11 -17.55 -20.99
C ARG A 251 10.20 -16.04 -21.15
N GLU A 252 9.43 -15.28 -20.38
CA GLU A 252 9.45 -13.81 -20.38
C GLU A 252 10.81 -13.28 -19.90
N ARG A 253 11.40 -13.88 -18.85
CA ARG A 253 12.78 -13.59 -18.41
C ARG A 253 13.81 -13.88 -19.50
N ARG A 254 13.67 -15.00 -20.21
CA ARG A 254 14.55 -15.32 -21.34
C ARG A 254 14.40 -14.34 -22.50
N ALA A 255 13.18 -13.87 -22.77
CA ALA A 255 12.96 -12.84 -23.79
C ALA A 255 13.58 -11.50 -23.40
N CYS A 256 13.50 -11.12 -22.12
CA CYS A 256 14.20 -9.96 -21.57
C CYS A 256 15.72 -10.10 -21.74
N GLU A 257 16.31 -11.22 -21.34
CA GLU A 257 17.77 -11.45 -21.47
C GLU A 257 18.29 -11.29 -22.91
N LEU A 258 17.45 -11.63 -23.90
CA LEU A 258 17.78 -11.48 -25.33
C LEU A 258 17.57 -10.05 -25.86
N THR A 259 16.99 -9.15 -25.06
CA THR A 259 16.71 -7.77 -25.43
C THR A 259 17.79 -6.85 -24.88
N ALA A 260 18.39 -6.03 -25.75
CA ALA A 260 19.40 -5.06 -25.35
C ALA A 260 18.87 -4.10 -24.26
N GLY A 261 19.59 -4.02 -23.14
CA GLY A 261 19.27 -3.11 -22.04
C GLY A 261 18.25 -3.64 -21.03
N CYS A 262 17.84 -4.91 -21.11
CA CYS A 262 16.93 -5.52 -20.14
C CYS A 262 17.69 -6.42 -19.15
N ASP A 263 17.38 -6.28 -17.85
CA ASP A 263 17.90 -7.12 -16.77
C ASP A 263 16.86 -8.19 -16.38
N ALA A 264 17.15 -9.46 -16.69
CA ALA A 264 16.26 -10.59 -16.41
C ALA A 264 16.16 -10.96 -14.92
N GLY A 265 16.93 -10.32 -14.04
CA GLY A 265 16.83 -10.38 -12.58
C GLY A 265 15.86 -9.36 -11.99
N ILE A 266 15.43 -8.36 -12.76
CA ILE A 266 14.56 -7.26 -12.33
C ILE A 266 13.18 -7.38 -12.99
N TRP A 267 12.12 -7.14 -12.22
CA TRP A 267 10.76 -7.12 -12.75
C TRP A 267 10.38 -5.77 -13.37
N PHE A 268 10.28 -4.74 -12.52
CA PHE A 268 9.80 -3.42 -12.92
C PHE A 268 10.81 -2.72 -13.82
N GLY A 269 10.33 -2.13 -14.90
CA GLY A 269 11.16 -1.51 -15.93
C GLY A 269 11.93 -2.50 -16.82
N ASN A 270 11.76 -3.81 -16.63
CA ASN A 270 12.52 -4.86 -17.31
C ASN A 270 11.58 -5.97 -17.79
N VAL A 271 11.55 -7.13 -17.10
CA VAL A 271 10.79 -8.32 -17.55
C VAL A 271 9.29 -8.05 -17.72
N GLU A 272 8.72 -7.07 -17.02
CA GLU A 272 7.31 -6.72 -17.16
C GLU A 272 6.92 -6.30 -18.60
N PHE A 273 7.86 -5.77 -19.39
CA PHE A 273 7.63 -5.39 -20.79
C PHE A 273 7.71 -6.56 -21.78
N HIS A 274 8.16 -7.73 -21.34
CA HIS A 274 8.39 -8.91 -22.19
C HIS A 274 7.33 -9.99 -22.00
N CYS A 275 6.08 -9.57 -21.84
CA CYS A 275 4.96 -10.47 -21.62
C CYS A 275 4.70 -11.37 -22.84
N LEU A 276 4.63 -12.69 -22.61
CA LEU A 276 4.40 -13.68 -23.67
C LEU A 276 3.03 -14.37 -23.53
N LYS A 277 2.18 -13.85 -22.65
CA LYS A 277 0.80 -14.30 -22.51
C LYS A 277 -0.06 -13.74 -23.64
N SER A 278 -1.27 -14.29 -23.80
CA SER A 278 -2.21 -13.79 -24.80
C SER A 278 -2.54 -12.32 -24.55
N HIS A 279 -2.47 -11.52 -25.62
CA HIS A 279 -2.96 -10.14 -25.67
C HIS A 279 -4.44 -10.06 -26.10
N ALA A 280 -5.08 -11.20 -26.39
CA ALA A 280 -6.50 -11.22 -26.70
C ALA A 280 -7.32 -10.89 -25.43
N PRO A 281 -8.35 -10.03 -25.53
CA PRO A 281 -9.23 -9.70 -24.41
C PRO A 281 -9.99 -10.94 -23.90
N ILE A 282 -10.08 -11.08 -22.58
CA ILE A 282 -10.82 -12.19 -21.92
C ILE A 282 -11.87 -11.71 -20.91
N TYR A 283 -11.57 -10.70 -20.09
CA TYR A 283 -12.49 -10.20 -19.06
C TYR A 283 -12.43 -8.68 -18.99
N GLY A 284 -13.58 -8.01 -19.06
CA GLY A 284 -13.66 -6.55 -18.95
C GLY A 284 -12.78 -5.79 -19.95
N GLY A 285 -12.54 -6.38 -21.14
CA GLY A 285 -11.67 -5.82 -22.17
C GLY A 285 -10.16 -6.04 -21.93
N ARG A 286 -9.77 -6.71 -20.84
CA ARG A 286 -8.37 -6.95 -20.47
C ARG A 286 -7.87 -8.28 -20.99
N SER A 287 -6.61 -8.33 -21.40
CA SER A 287 -5.93 -9.55 -21.82
C SER A 287 -5.33 -10.33 -20.65
N ALA A 288 -4.92 -11.58 -20.89
CA ALA A 288 -4.19 -12.37 -19.90
C ALA A 288 -2.84 -11.71 -19.52
N CYS A 289 -2.23 -10.99 -20.47
CA CYS A 289 -1.05 -10.20 -20.20
C CYS A 289 -1.35 -9.03 -19.24
N ASP A 290 -2.36 -8.22 -19.56
CA ASP A 290 -2.72 -7.04 -18.75
C ASP A 290 -3.10 -7.45 -17.32
N ILE A 291 -3.83 -8.56 -17.18
CA ILE A 291 -4.20 -9.10 -15.87
C ILE A 291 -2.97 -9.46 -15.06
N ASN A 292 -2.01 -10.18 -15.65
CA ASN A 292 -0.81 -10.60 -14.94
C ASN A 292 0.10 -9.44 -14.55
N ARG A 293 0.26 -8.43 -15.43
CA ARG A 293 1.10 -7.26 -15.16
C ARG A 293 0.49 -6.35 -14.11
N GLU A 294 -0.81 -6.11 -14.20
CA GLU A 294 -1.52 -5.35 -13.18
C GLU A 294 -1.51 -6.06 -11.83
N HIS A 295 -1.61 -7.39 -11.80
CA HIS A 295 -1.56 -8.16 -10.56
C HIS A 295 -0.29 -7.85 -9.75
N VAL A 296 0.88 -7.98 -10.38
CA VAL A 296 2.18 -7.70 -9.73
C VAL A 296 2.30 -6.23 -9.33
N ARG A 297 1.88 -5.31 -10.21
CA ARG A 297 1.87 -3.88 -9.88
C ARG A 297 1.01 -3.61 -8.66
N ASN A 298 -0.20 -4.15 -8.60
CA ASN A 298 -1.12 -3.90 -7.52
C ASN A 298 -0.58 -4.45 -6.20
N VAL A 299 -0.10 -5.69 -6.18
CA VAL A 299 0.46 -6.31 -4.97
C VAL A 299 1.63 -5.48 -4.43
N PHE A 300 2.62 -5.13 -5.26
CA PHE A 300 3.88 -4.54 -4.77
C PHE A 300 3.94 -3.01 -4.78
N LYS A 301 3.11 -2.32 -5.56
CA LYS A 301 3.14 -0.85 -5.69
C LYS A 301 1.91 -0.15 -5.15
N VAL A 302 0.77 -0.85 -5.03
CA VAL A 302 -0.50 -0.23 -4.63
C VAL A 302 -0.95 -0.71 -3.25
N ARG A 303 -0.97 -2.02 -3.02
CA ARG A 303 -1.62 -2.62 -1.86
C ARG A 303 -0.66 -2.89 -0.71
N LEU A 304 0.62 -3.12 -1.01
CA LEU A 304 1.66 -3.35 0.01
C LEU A 304 1.68 -2.27 1.10
N GLN A 305 1.49 -1.00 0.71
CA GLN A 305 1.50 0.15 1.61
C GLN A 305 0.29 0.21 2.57
N HIS A 306 -0.76 -0.58 2.35
CA HIS A 306 -1.89 -0.69 3.28
C HIS A 306 -1.50 -1.40 4.58
N TYR A 307 -0.41 -2.16 4.60
CA TYR A 307 -0.12 -3.10 5.67
C TYR A 307 1.11 -2.73 6.48
N PRO A 308 1.05 -2.88 7.81
CA PRO A 308 2.22 -2.74 8.65
C PRO A 308 3.20 -3.89 8.38
N ALA A 309 4.50 -3.59 8.39
CA ALA A 309 5.53 -4.61 8.28
C ALA A 309 5.45 -5.61 9.46
N TRP A 310 5.69 -6.89 9.17
CA TRP A 310 5.91 -7.90 10.19
C TRP A 310 7.05 -8.84 9.81
N GLY A 311 7.61 -9.48 10.84
CA GLY A 311 8.59 -10.56 10.69
C GLY A 311 8.25 -11.73 11.60
N CYS A 312 8.94 -12.83 11.39
CA CYS A 312 8.88 -13.98 12.28
C CYS A 312 9.73 -13.70 13.51
N LYS A 313 9.18 -13.93 14.70
CA LYS A 313 9.98 -13.85 15.92
C LYS A 313 10.91 -15.06 15.90
N SER A 314 12.22 -14.80 15.99
CA SER A 314 13.26 -15.79 16.27
C SER A 314 13.05 -16.43 17.63
#